data_AF-A0A948BVX7-F1
#
_entry.id   AF-A0A948BVX7-F1
#
_cell.length_a   1.000
_cell.length_b   1.000
_cell.length_c   1.000
_cell.angle_alpha   90.00
_cell.angle_beta   90.00
_cell.angle_gamma   90.00
#
_symmetry.space_group_name_H-M   'P 1'
#
loop_
_entity.id
_entity.type
_entity.pdbx_description
1 polymer ?
#
loop_
_entity_poly.entity_id
_entity_poly.type
_entity_poly.pdbx_seq_one_letter_code
_entity_poly.pdbx_strand_id
1 'polypeptide(L)'
;MNEVETDNPSLADELLIVRHSGEIPEVALHGSLYYLTRAADGPGLELRAREIRALQAMVVERYREIIRRDLDPGNRDLGLYRGVMRASVNWRRLTCFCRKEGWVLEAYRREVAQALLVFLANEIAETRTGARSSAINCGSGELRDFARELGLAPADLPAGWLGLCPAPER
;
A
#
# COMPACT_ATOMS: atom_id res chain seq x y z
N MET A 1 -0.41 -7.54 -18.88
CA MET A 1 0.69 -6.64 -18.47
C MET A 1 1.19 -6.05 -19.77
N ASN A 2 0.78 -4.83 -20.12
CA ASN A 2 1.22 -4.20 -21.36
C ASN A 2 2.62 -3.64 -21.09
N GLU A 3 3.63 -4.19 -21.76
CA GLU A 3 4.96 -3.60 -21.81
C GLU A 3 4.81 -2.19 -22.37
N VAL A 4 5.13 -1.20 -21.52
CA VAL A 4 5.33 0.16 -22.02
C VAL A 4 6.67 0.08 -22.73
N GLU A 5 6.67 -0.07 -24.06
CA GLU A 5 7.85 0.21 -24.87
C GLU A 5 8.26 1.65 -24.62
N THR A 6 9.26 1.83 -23.75
CA THR A 6 9.90 3.11 -23.52
C THR A 6 11.07 3.20 -24.47
N ASP A 7 10.89 3.93 -25.58
CA ASP A 7 11.97 4.27 -26.51
C ASP A 7 13.10 5.09 -25.87
N ASN A 8 12.95 5.48 -24.59
CA ASN A 8 13.89 6.30 -23.85
C ASN A 8 14.47 5.53 -22.64
N PRO A 9 15.76 5.13 -22.68
CA PRO A 9 16.41 4.39 -21.60
C PRO A 9 16.31 5.09 -20.23
N SER A 10 16.41 6.43 -20.19
CA SER A 10 16.30 7.18 -18.94
C SER A 10 14.92 7.09 -18.30
N LEU A 11 13.85 6.97 -19.09
CA LEU A 11 12.50 6.76 -18.55
C LEU A 11 12.35 5.35 -17.97
N ALA A 12 12.94 4.34 -18.61
CA ALA A 12 12.89 2.95 -18.13
C ALA A 12 13.54 2.82 -16.75
N ASP A 13 14.70 3.44 -16.56
CA ASP A 13 15.42 3.44 -15.28
C ASP A 13 14.58 4.12 -14.18
N GLU A 14 13.98 5.27 -14.48
CA GLU A 14 13.14 5.98 -13.51
C GLU A 14 11.86 5.22 -13.16
N LEU A 15 11.26 4.49 -14.10
CA LEU A 15 10.14 3.59 -13.79
C LEU A 15 10.54 2.54 -12.76
N LEU A 16 11.73 1.94 -12.90
CA LEU A 16 12.25 0.97 -11.94
C LEU A 16 12.54 1.62 -10.58
N ILE A 17 13.11 2.83 -10.56
CA ILE A 17 13.37 3.58 -9.33
C ILE A 17 12.07 3.83 -8.56
N VAL A 18 11.02 4.32 -9.23
CA VAL A 18 9.71 4.53 -8.58
C VAL A 18 9.12 3.20 -8.11
N ARG A 19 9.17 2.17 -8.96
CA ARG A 19 8.61 0.83 -8.66
C ARG A 19 9.25 0.18 -7.44
N HIS A 20 10.55 0.37 -7.23
CA HIS A 20 11.32 -0.26 -6.15
C HIS A 20 11.66 0.71 -5.00
N SER A 21 11.04 1.89 -4.99
CA SER A 21 11.22 2.90 -3.95
C SER A 21 10.76 2.44 -2.56
N GLY A 22 11.07 3.24 -1.54
CA GLY A 22 10.73 2.94 -0.15
C GLY A 22 9.23 3.10 0.19
N GLU A 23 8.97 3.45 1.45
CA GLU A 23 7.62 3.56 2.01
C GLU A 23 6.80 4.77 1.54
N ILE A 24 7.41 5.66 0.73
CA ILE A 24 6.76 6.86 0.19
C ILE A 24 7.12 6.98 -1.30
N PRO A 25 6.52 6.15 -2.18
CA PRO A 25 6.82 6.15 -3.62
C PRO A 25 6.53 7.48 -4.33
N GLU A 26 5.66 8.33 -3.77
CA GLU A 26 5.40 9.69 -4.25
C GLU A 26 6.66 10.57 -4.26
N VAL A 27 7.55 10.40 -3.25
CA VAL A 27 8.82 11.14 -3.20
C VAL A 27 9.74 10.70 -4.33
N ALA A 28 9.79 9.40 -4.61
CA ALA A 28 10.55 8.87 -5.75
C ALA A 28 9.99 9.40 -7.07
N LEU A 29 8.67 9.39 -7.26
CA LEU A 29 8.02 9.99 -8.44
C LEU A 29 8.42 11.45 -8.63
N HIS A 30 8.38 12.26 -7.57
CA HIS A 30 8.78 13.66 -7.64
C HIS A 30 10.26 13.82 -8.01
N GLY A 31 11.13 12.98 -7.45
CA GLY A 31 12.55 12.92 -7.81
C GLY A 31 12.75 12.58 -9.30
N SER A 32 12.09 11.53 -9.78
CA SER A 32 12.14 11.10 -11.18
C SER A 32 11.65 12.16 -12.14
N LEU A 33 10.52 12.82 -11.85
CA LEU A 33 10.01 13.91 -12.68
C LEU A 33 10.99 15.08 -12.72
N TYR A 34 11.59 15.44 -11.59
CA TYR A 34 12.60 16.50 -11.54
C TYR A 34 13.85 16.12 -12.35
N TYR A 35 14.39 14.92 -12.15
CA TYR A 35 15.55 14.44 -12.88
C TYR A 35 15.32 14.45 -14.39
N LEU A 36 14.20 13.85 -14.84
CA LEU A 36 13.89 13.72 -16.26
C LEU A 36 13.69 15.07 -16.95
N THR A 37 13.21 16.11 -16.25
CA THR A 37 12.72 17.35 -16.90
C THR A 37 13.51 18.61 -16.55
N ARG A 38 14.17 18.67 -15.40
CA ARG A 38 14.69 19.94 -14.83
C ARG A 38 16.11 19.87 -14.28
N ALA A 39 16.61 18.69 -13.93
CA ALA A 39 17.95 18.56 -13.38
C ALA A 39 19.00 18.94 -14.42
N ALA A 40 20.04 19.66 -14.00
CA ALA A 40 21.11 20.12 -14.89
C ALA A 40 21.94 18.96 -15.46
N ASP A 41 22.02 17.86 -14.71
CA ASP A 41 22.64 16.59 -15.06
C ASP A 41 21.61 15.54 -15.57
N GLY A 42 20.36 15.95 -15.76
CA GLY A 42 19.28 15.12 -16.26
C GLY A 42 19.09 15.23 -17.78
N PRO A 43 18.23 14.38 -18.37
CA PRO A 43 18.05 14.32 -19.83
C PRO A 43 17.22 15.47 -20.43
N GLY A 44 16.63 16.35 -19.61
CA GLY A 44 15.92 17.56 -20.09
C GLY A 44 14.72 17.27 -20.98
N LEU A 45 13.99 16.19 -20.71
CA LEU A 45 12.89 15.69 -21.51
C LEU A 45 11.60 16.51 -21.32
N GLU A 46 10.84 16.62 -22.40
CA GLU A 46 9.42 16.98 -22.33
C GLU A 46 8.58 15.70 -22.29
N LEU A 47 8.10 15.34 -21.10
CA LEU A 47 7.34 14.11 -20.92
C LEU A 47 5.91 14.23 -21.45
N ARG A 48 5.51 13.25 -22.26
CA ARG A 48 4.12 13.09 -22.69
C ARG A 48 3.26 12.61 -21.54
N ALA A 49 1.96 12.89 -21.63
CA ALA A 49 0.98 12.43 -20.62
C ALA A 49 1.05 10.91 -20.37
N ARG A 50 1.32 10.09 -21.40
CA ARG A 50 1.47 8.64 -21.27
C ARG A 50 2.68 8.22 -20.42
N GLU A 51 3.76 8.99 -20.48
CA GLU A 51 5.01 8.70 -19.76
C GLU A 51 4.88 9.11 -18.29
N ILE A 52 4.26 10.26 -18.03
CA ILE A 52 3.86 10.66 -16.67
C ILE A 52 2.92 9.62 -16.07
N ARG A 53 1.93 9.15 -16.84
CA ARG A 53 0.99 8.12 -16.37
C ARG A 53 1.68 6.81 -16.04
N ALA A 54 2.71 6.42 -16.80
CA ALA A 54 3.51 5.21 -16.52
C ALA A 54 4.26 5.34 -15.18
N LEU A 55 4.89 6.49 -14.90
CA LEU A 55 5.55 6.76 -13.61
C LEU A 55 4.56 6.74 -12.45
N GLN A 56 3.38 7.35 -12.63
CA GLN A 56 2.31 7.30 -11.63
C GLN A 56 1.80 5.87 -11.38
N ALA A 57 1.72 5.04 -12.42
CA ALA A 57 1.33 3.64 -12.27
C ALA A 57 2.30 2.89 -11.35
N MET A 58 3.60 3.20 -11.40
CA MET A 58 4.60 2.59 -10.53
C MET A 58 4.40 2.98 -9.06
N VAL A 59 3.92 4.20 -8.77
CA VAL A 59 3.53 4.60 -7.42
C VAL A 59 2.37 3.75 -6.90
N VAL A 60 1.34 3.57 -7.73
CA VAL A 60 0.16 2.75 -7.38
C VAL A 60 0.56 1.31 -7.09
N GLU A 61 1.32 0.69 -8.00
CA GLU A 61 1.77 -0.70 -7.81
C GLU A 61 2.71 -0.85 -6.61
N ARG A 62 3.54 0.16 -6.31
CA ARG A 62 4.38 0.11 -5.11
C ARG A 62 3.55 0.20 -3.83
N TYR A 63 2.57 1.09 -3.75
CA TYR A 63 1.67 1.14 -2.59
C TYR A 63 0.90 -0.17 -2.42
N ARG A 64 0.39 -0.74 -3.51
CA ARG A 64 -0.30 -2.03 -3.49
C ARG A 64 0.59 -3.13 -2.93
N GLU A 65 1.84 -3.23 -3.36
CA GLU A 65 2.79 -4.22 -2.84
C GLU A 65 3.03 -4.04 -1.33
N ILE A 66 3.27 -2.81 -0.88
CA ILE A 66 3.53 -2.51 0.53
C ILE A 66 2.32 -2.87 1.40
N ILE A 67 1.11 -2.51 0.97
CA ILE A 67 -0.11 -2.80 1.71
C ILE A 67 -0.35 -4.32 1.80
N ARG A 68 -0.15 -5.04 0.68
CA ARG A 68 -0.27 -6.51 0.68
C ARG A 68 0.77 -7.16 1.58
N ARG A 69 2.02 -6.69 1.53
CA ARG A 69 3.10 -7.16 2.40
C ARG A 69 2.67 -7.09 3.87
N ASP A 70 2.08 -5.97 4.27
CA ASP A 70 1.67 -5.72 5.65
C ASP A 70 0.35 -6.41 6.06
N LEU A 71 -0.39 -6.99 5.10
CA LEU A 71 -1.63 -7.74 5.31
C LEU A 71 -1.52 -9.23 4.98
N ASP A 72 -0.31 -9.72 4.70
CA ASP A 72 -0.08 -11.14 4.44
C ASP A 72 0.24 -11.86 5.76
N PRO A 73 -0.58 -12.85 6.20
CA PRO A 73 -0.30 -13.65 7.38
C PRO A 73 1.09 -14.32 7.35
N GLY A 74 1.55 -14.73 6.17
CA GLY A 74 2.85 -15.38 5.99
C GLY A 74 4.05 -14.46 6.27
N ASN A 75 3.84 -13.15 6.25
CA ASN A 75 4.89 -12.18 6.54
C ASN A 75 5.03 -11.86 8.02
N ARG A 76 4.03 -12.19 8.85
CA ARG A 76 3.94 -11.81 10.26
C ARG A 76 5.24 -11.97 11.05
N ASP A 77 5.92 -13.10 10.86
CA ASP A 77 7.13 -13.47 11.61
C ASP A 77 8.43 -13.02 10.92
N LEU A 78 8.33 -12.34 9.77
CA LEU A 78 9.47 -11.85 9.00
C LEU A 78 9.79 -10.40 9.39
N GLY A 79 11.07 -10.03 9.37
CA GLY A 79 11.52 -8.66 9.71
C GLY A 79 11.00 -7.55 8.76
N LEU A 80 10.39 -7.94 7.64
CA LEU A 80 9.73 -7.05 6.68
C LEU A 80 8.29 -6.69 7.08
N TYR A 81 7.66 -7.41 8.00
CA TYR A 81 6.31 -7.10 8.47
C TYR A 81 6.31 -5.84 9.32
N ARG A 82 5.39 -4.92 9.00
CA ARG A 82 5.23 -3.66 9.72
C ARG A 82 3.84 -3.48 10.33
N GLY A 83 2.92 -4.39 10.04
CA GLY A 83 1.59 -4.49 10.64
C GLY A 83 0.50 -3.63 10.03
N VAL A 84 -0.72 -3.95 10.46
CA VAL A 84 -1.97 -3.39 9.95
C VAL A 84 -2.02 -1.86 10.08
N MET A 85 -1.39 -1.30 11.13
CA MET A 85 -1.25 0.15 11.26
C MET A 85 -0.56 0.77 10.03
N ARG A 86 0.52 0.16 9.55
CA ARG A 86 1.28 0.64 8.38
C ARG A 86 0.53 0.43 7.08
N ALA A 87 -0.20 -0.69 6.94
CA ALA A 87 -1.11 -0.90 5.84
C ALA A 87 -2.17 0.23 5.74
N SER A 88 -2.77 0.63 6.88
CA SER A 88 -3.78 1.69 6.91
C SER A 88 -3.22 3.06 6.49
N VAL A 89 -2.03 3.42 6.95
CA VAL A 89 -1.36 4.68 6.59
C VAL A 89 -1.06 4.71 5.09
N ASN A 90 -0.54 3.60 4.54
CA ASN A 90 -0.20 3.51 3.13
C ASN A 90 -1.46 3.46 2.24
N TRP A 91 -2.57 2.88 2.71
CA TRP A 91 -3.87 2.96 2.04
C TRP A 91 -4.38 4.40 1.93
N ARG A 92 -4.27 5.19 3.00
CA ARG A 92 -4.67 6.61 3.00
C ARG A 92 -3.80 7.44 2.04
N ARG A 93 -2.49 7.18 1.99
CA ARG A 93 -1.57 7.82 1.03
C ARG A 93 -1.94 7.50 -0.41
N LEU A 94 -2.07 6.21 -0.73
CA LEU A 94 -2.56 5.75 -2.03
C LEU A 94 -3.89 6.41 -2.41
N THR A 95 -4.82 6.49 -1.48
CA THR A 95 -6.13 7.12 -1.71
C THR A 95 -5.99 8.60 -2.06
N CYS A 96 -5.15 9.33 -1.33
CA CYS A 96 -4.88 10.73 -1.59
C CYS A 96 -4.22 10.93 -2.96
N PHE A 97 -3.21 10.12 -3.28
CA PHE A 97 -2.50 10.13 -4.55
C PHE A 97 -3.45 9.86 -5.72
N CYS A 98 -4.22 8.78 -5.66
CA CYS A 98 -5.14 8.41 -6.73
C CYS A 98 -6.26 9.45 -6.92
N ARG A 99 -6.75 10.06 -5.85
CA ARG A 99 -7.71 11.17 -5.95
C ARG A 99 -7.12 12.37 -6.68
N LYS A 100 -5.87 12.73 -6.35
CA LYS A 100 -5.17 13.86 -6.96
C LYS A 100 -4.86 13.62 -8.44
N GLU A 101 -4.42 12.42 -8.78
CA GLU A 101 -3.93 12.05 -10.12
C GLU A 101 -5.00 11.38 -11.02
N GLY A 102 -6.25 11.28 -10.55
CA GLY A 102 -7.37 10.73 -11.32
C GLY A 102 -7.26 9.22 -11.60
N TRP A 103 -6.89 8.43 -10.59
CA TRP A 103 -6.86 6.97 -10.66
C TRP A 103 -8.08 6.35 -9.97
N VAL A 104 -8.59 5.26 -10.54
CA VAL A 104 -9.72 4.51 -9.98
C VAL A 104 -9.21 3.46 -9.00
N LEU A 105 -9.75 3.46 -7.78
CA LEU A 105 -9.30 2.59 -6.69
C LEU A 105 -10.15 1.34 -6.47
N GLU A 106 -11.28 1.18 -7.17
CA GLU A 106 -12.30 0.21 -6.79
C GLU A 106 -11.83 -1.25 -6.81
N ALA A 107 -10.97 -1.61 -7.76
CA ALA A 107 -10.37 -2.94 -7.81
C ALA A 107 -9.39 -3.15 -6.63
N TYR A 108 -8.55 -2.15 -6.34
CA TYR A 108 -7.57 -2.20 -5.26
C TYR A 108 -8.24 -2.20 -3.88
N ARG A 109 -9.35 -1.47 -3.71
CA ARG A 109 -10.17 -1.46 -2.49
C ARG A 109 -10.63 -2.87 -2.14
N ARG A 110 -11.21 -3.58 -3.10
CA ARG A 110 -11.68 -4.96 -2.93
C ARG A 110 -10.53 -5.91 -2.59
N GLU A 111 -9.38 -5.75 -3.24
CA GLU A 111 -8.19 -6.55 -2.96
C GLU A 111 -7.68 -6.35 -1.53
N VAL A 112 -7.54 -5.10 -1.09
CA VAL A 112 -7.05 -4.78 0.27
C VAL A 112 -8.08 -5.20 1.33
N ALA A 113 -9.38 -5.04 1.06
CA ALA A 113 -10.45 -5.55 1.92
C ALA A 113 -10.34 -7.07 2.12
N GLN A 114 -10.17 -7.82 1.03
CA GLN A 114 -10.02 -9.27 1.10
C GLN A 114 -8.75 -9.67 1.87
N ALA A 115 -7.63 -8.98 1.65
CA ALA A 115 -6.39 -9.24 2.38
C ALA A 115 -6.57 -8.99 3.89
N LEU A 116 -7.24 -7.91 4.28
CA LEU A 116 -7.54 -7.61 5.68
C LEU A 116 -8.41 -8.71 6.32
N LEU A 117 -9.46 -9.16 5.63
CA LEU A 117 -10.33 -10.23 6.15
C LEU A 117 -9.58 -11.54 6.36
N VAL A 118 -8.74 -11.93 5.39
CA VAL A 118 -7.88 -13.13 5.49
C VAL A 118 -6.89 -12.99 6.65
N PHE A 119 -6.29 -11.82 6.81
CA PHE A 119 -5.36 -11.53 7.91
C PHE A 119 -6.04 -11.70 9.27
N LEU A 120 -7.18 -11.05 9.48
CA LEU A 120 -7.91 -11.11 10.75
C LEU A 120 -8.42 -12.52 11.06
N ALA A 121 -8.87 -13.27 10.06
CA ALA A 121 -9.31 -14.65 10.26
C ALA A 121 -8.15 -15.56 10.70
N ASN A 122 -6.96 -15.42 10.10
CA ASN A 122 -5.77 -16.15 10.49
C ASN A 122 -5.34 -15.79 11.92
N GLU A 123 -5.29 -14.49 12.24
CA GLU A 123 -4.93 -14.03 13.59
C GLU A 123 -5.87 -14.58 14.67
N ILE A 124 -7.18 -14.63 14.42
CA ILE A 124 -8.14 -15.24 15.35
C ILE A 124 -7.88 -16.73 15.54
N ALA A 125 -7.59 -17.46 14.46
CA ALA A 125 -7.31 -18.89 14.55
C ALA A 125 -6.02 -19.15 15.36
N GLU A 126 -4.96 -18.38 15.11
CA GLU A 126 -3.68 -18.53 15.80
C GLU A 126 -3.73 -18.10 17.28
N THR A 127 -4.48 -17.05 17.60
CA THR A 127 -4.58 -16.55 18.98
C THR A 127 -5.53 -17.39 19.85
N ARG A 128 -6.61 -17.96 19.29
CA ARG A 128 -7.57 -18.80 20.02
C ARG A 128 -6.98 -20.08 20.58
N THR A 129 -5.96 -20.64 19.92
CA THR A 129 -5.27 -21.84 20.40
C THR A 129 -4.33 -21.54 21.57
N GLY A 130 -4.15 -20.26 21.93
CA GLY A 130 -3.18 -19.83 22.95
C GLY A 130 -1.72 -19.97 22.51
N ALA A 131 -1.47 -20.39 21.27
CA ALA A 131 -0.14 -20.63 20.75
C ALA A 131 0.65 -19.33 20.55
N ARG A 132 -0.03 -18.20 20.31
CA ARG A 132 0.59 -16.93 19.92
C ARG A 132 -0.20 -15.72 20.43
N SER A 133 0.50 -14.62 20.71
CA SER A 133 -0.10 -13.30 20.89
C SER A 133 -0.58 -12.72 19.56
N SER A 134 -1.44 -11.70 19.60
CA SER A 134 -1.89 -11.00 18.39
C SER A 134 -0.76 -10.18 17.76
N ALA A 135 -0.66 -10.19 16.42
CA ALA A 135 0.22 -9.33 15.64
C ALA A 135 -0.43 -8.00 15.24
N ILE A 136 -1.67 -7.74 15.65
CA ILE A 136 -2.34 -6.44 15.44
C ILE A 136 -1.65 -5.37 16.29
N ASN A 137 -1.15 -4.34 15.61
CA ASN A 137 -0.42 -3.23 16.21
C ASN A 137 -1.17 -1.88 16.14
N CYS A 138 -2.50 -1.91 15.99
CA CYS A 138 -3.36 -0.73 15.98
C CYS A 138 -4.57 -0.93 16.89
N GLY A 139 -5.09 0.17 17.44
CA GLY A 139 -6.28 0.15 18.29
C GLY A 139 -7.54 -0.27 17.52
N SER A 140 -8.57 -0.68 18.26
CA SER A 140 -9.85 -1.13 17.66
C SER A 140 -10.57 -0.02 16.88
N GLY A 141 -10.39 1.25 17.28
CA GLY A 141 -10.89 2.41 16.53
C GLY A 141 -10.20 2.55 15.17
N GLU A 142 -8.88 2.47 15.15
CA GLU A 142 -8.08 2.59 13.93
C GLU A 142 -8.36 1.45 12.95
N LEU A 143 -8.46 0.21 13.45
CA LEU A 143 -8.82 -0.95 12.64
C LEU A 143 -10.22 -0.81 12.04
N ARG A 144 -11.17 -0.28 12.83
CA ARG A 144 -12.54 -0.03 12.35
C ARG A 144 -12.58 1.03 11.27
N ASP A 145 -11.82 2.11 11.42
CA ASP A 145 -11.76 3.18 10.43
C ASP A 145 -11.09 2.69 9.15
N PHE A 146 -10.01 1.90 9.26
CA PHE A 146 -9.39 1.27 8.11
C PHE A 146 -10.36 0.33 7.38
N ALA A 147 -11.12 -0.52 8.10
CA ALA A 147 -12.13 -1.38 7.50
C ALA A 147 -13.22 -0.57 6.76
N ARG A 148 -13.71 0.52 7.35
CA ARG A 148 -14.68 1.42 6.69
C ARG A 148 -14.11 2.07 5.44
N GLU A 149 -12.86 2.53 5.49
CA GLU A 149 -12.15 3.08 4.33
C GLU A 149 -12.00 2.06 3.20
N LEU A 150 -12.11 0.76 3.49
CA LEU A 150 -12.13 -0.34 2.52
C LEU A 150 -13.55 -0.76 2.08
N GLY A 151 -14.59 -0.12 2.63
CA GLY A 151 -15.98 -0.44 2.33
C GLY A 151 -16.55 -1.60 3.17
N LEU A 152 -15.90 -1.97 4.27
CA LEU A 152 -16.37 -3.01 5.18
C LEU A 152 -17.12 -2.38 6.37
N ALA A 153 -18.28 -2.92 6.69
CA ALA A 153 -18.96 -2.67 7.95
C ALA A 153 -18.35 -3.52 9.07
N PRO A 154 -18.52 -3.14 10.35
CA PRO A 154 -18.05 -3.96 11.48
C PRO A 154 -18.62 -5.38 11.51
N ALA A 155 -19.81 -5.59 10.91
CA ALA A 155 -20.45 -6.89 10.79
C ALA A 155 -19.78 -7.81 9.75
N ASP A 156 -19.03 -7.23 8.81
CA ASP A 156 -18.27 -7.98 7.79
C ASP A 156 -16.94 -8.50 8.35
N LEU A 157 -16.47 -7.96 9.47
CA LEU A 157 -15.23 -8.37 10.11
C LEU A 157 -15.41 -9.70 10.88
N PRO A 158 -14.38 -10.58 10.89
CA PRO A 158 -14.46 -11.85 11.60
C PRO A 158 -14.83 -11.72 13.08
N ALA A 159 -15.72 -12.59 13.56
CA ALA A 159 -16.17 -12.58 14.95
C ALA A 159 -15.00 -12.76 15.94
N GLY A 160 -14.83 -11.80 16.85
CA GLY A 160 -13.74 -11.78 17.82
C GLY A 160 -12.57 -10.86 17.43
N TRP A 161 -12.64 -10.16 16.29
CA TRP A 161 -11.58 -9.22 15.86
C TRP A 161 -11.24 -8.17 16.93
N LEU A 162 -12.22 -7.72 17.73
CA LEU A 162 -12.00 -6.76 18.81
C LEU A 162 -10.99 -7.26 19.84
N GLY A 163 -10.94 -8.58 20.09
CA GLY A 163 -10.02 -9.19 21.04
C GLY A 163 -8.58 -9.28 20.54
N LEU A 164 -8.33 -8.99 19.25
CA LEU A 164 -6.98 -8.94 18.69
C LEU A 164 -6.29 -7.61 18.98
N CYS A 165 -7.06 -6.53 19.16
CA CYS A 165 -6.51 -5.20 19.32
C CYS A 165 -5.87 -5.03 20.71
N PRO A 166 -4.75 -4.31 20.82
CA PRO A 166 -4.21 -3.90 22.10
C PRO A 166 -5.23 -3.08 22.88
N ALA A 167 -5.18 -3.17 24.21
CA ALA A 167 -5.97 -2.32 25.09
C ALA A 167 -5.58 -0.85 24.84
N PRO A 168 -6.55 0.10 24.91
CA PRO A 168 -6.22 1.51 24.83
C PRO A 168 -5.22 1.87 25.93
N GLU A 169 -4.11 2.49 25.57
CA GLU A 169 -3.16 3.04 26.53
C GLU A 169 -3.91 4.04 27.43
N ARG A 170 -3.79 3.86 28.75
CA ARG A 170 -4.44 4.70 29.77
C ARG A 170 -3.67 5.99 30.00
#